data_AF-A0A917QWP6-F1
#
_entry.id   AF-A0A917QWP6-F1
#
_cell.length_a   1.000
_cell.length_b   1.000
_cell.length_c   1.000
_cell.angle_alpha   90.00
_cell.angle_beta   90.00
_cell.angle_gamma   90.00
#
_symmetry.space_group_name_H-M   'P 1'
#
loop_
_entity.id
_entity.type
_entity.pdbx_description
1 polymer ?
#
loop_
_entity_poly.entity_id
_entity_poly.type
_entity_poly.pdbx_seq_one_letter_code
_entity_poly.pdbx_strand_id
1 'polypeptide(L)'
;MAASWISQGLRVKYRSPSAVGHGWERQISCPLGDATGFGRAASGYSDSVSATDQQELVRFLEDRFACAQACTECARVCALRASLADLDGPEDQQELRRKSIMCAEVCDATCRVLAEQTWQDEAATRAQVEWCRDVCLETAHVFDRNPGAEEGALACRDCARACTEFLALLR
;
A
#
# COMPACT_ATOMS: atom_id res chain seq x y z
N MET A 1 11.37 19.42 -48.57
CA MET A 1 12.72 19.35 -47.95
C MET A 1 12.49 19.06 -46.48
N ALA A 2 12.30 17.79 -46.13
CA ALA A 2 13.33 16.85 -45.69
C ALA A 2 13.85 17.18 -44.27
N ALA A 3 13.53 16.24 -43.38
CA ALA A 3 13.92 16.13 -41.98
C ALA A 3 15.45 16.19 -41.77
N SER A 4 15.90 16.72 -40.63
CA SER A 4 17.20 16.39 -40.05
C SER A 4 17.40 17.02 -38.68
N TRP A 5 16.77 16.49 -37.61
CA TRP A 5 17.30 16.59 -36.24
C TRP A 5 16.79 15.42 -35.38
N ILE A 6 17.16 14.19 -35.76
CA ILE A 6 17.16 13.03 -34.87
C ILE A 6 18.59 12.50 -34.89
N SER A 7 19.25 12.46 -33.73
CA SER A 7 20.39 11.59 -33.36
C SER A 7 21.50 12.34 -32.61
N GLN A 8 21.31 12.59 -31.31
CA GLN A 8 22.40 12.47 -30.35
C GLN A 8 21.90 11.62 -29.17
N GLY A 9 22.40 10.38 -29.15
CA GLY A 9 21.87 9.29 -28.36
C GLY A 9 22.30 9.33 -26.90
N LEU A 10 21.32 9.45 -26.00
CA LEU A 10 21.42 8.92 -24.64
C LEU A 10 21.11 7.42 -24.69
N ARG A 11 22.17 6.62 -24.78
CA ARG A 11 22.09 5.17 -24.62
C ARG A 11 21.83 4.86 -23.15
N VAL A 12 20.57 4.88 -22.71
CA VAL A 12 20.17 4.28 -21.44
C VAL A 12 20.35 2.77 -21.57
N LYS A 13 21.37 2.24 -20.92
CA LYS A 13 21.67 0.81 -20.90
C LYS A 13 20.68 0.14 -19.94
N TYR A 14 19.48 -0.18 -20.42
CA TYR A 14 18.51 -0.97 -19.67
C TYR A 14 19.08 -2.38 -19.46
N ARG A 15 19.43 -2.73 -18.22
CA ARG A 15 19.85 -4.08 -17.86
C ARG A 15 18.60 -4.89 -17.55
N SER A 16 18.25 -5.83 -18.42
CA SER A 16 17.21 -6.81 -18.11
C SER A 16 17.61 -7.67 -16.90
N PRO A 17 16.72 -7.94 -15.94
CA PRO A 17 16.92 -9.02 -15.00
C PRO A 17 16.36 -10.30 -15.63
N SER A 18 17.15 -10.93 -16.48
CA SER A 18 16.93 -12.31 -16.91
C SER A 18 18.12 -13.14 -16.47
N ALA A 19 18.10 -13.56 -15.20
CA ALA A 19 18.93 -14.64 -14.69
C ALA A 19 18.22 -15.27 -13.48
N VAL A 20 17.36 -16.25 -13.77
CA VAL A 20 16.99 -17.29 -12.80
C VAL A 20 18.26 -18.07 -12.51
N GLY A 21 18.94 -17.68 -11.44
CA GLY A 21 20.07 -18.41 -10.89
C GLY A 21 19.57 -19.53 -9.99
N HIS A 22 19.57 -20.76 -10.51
CA HIS A 22 19.48 -21.96 -9.69
C HIS A 22 20.72 -22.02 -8.78
N GLY A 23 20.55 -21.69 -7.51
CA GLY A 23 21.66 -21.57 -6.56
C GLY A 23 21.26 -21.64 -5.09
N TRP A 24 20.23 -22.41 -4.75
CA TRP A 24 19.76 -22.58 -3.37
C TRP A 24 20.19 -23.91 -2.72
N GLU A 25 21.02 -24.71 -3.39
CA GLU A 25 21.19 -26.13 -3.07
C GLU A 25 22.52 -26.52 -2.39
N ARG A 26 23.25 -25.58 -1.79
CA ARG A 26 24.39 -25.93 -0.93
C ARG A 26 24.49 -25.02 0.29
N GLN A 27 24.32 -25.66 1.45
CA GLN A 27 24.73 -25.27 2.82
C GLN A 27 23.58 -25.08 3.82
N ILE A 28 22.91 -26.20 4.15
CA ILE A 28 22.55 -26.49 5.54
C ILE A 28 23.01 -27.93 5.81
N SER A 29 24.29 -28.07 6.19
CA SER A 29 24.75 -29.26 6.91
C SER A 29 24.74 -28.89 8.39
N CYS A 30 23.63 -29.18 9.07
CA CYS A 30 23.63 -29.27 10.53
C CYS A 30 24.05 -30.70 10.88
N PRO A 31 25.13 -30.91 11.64
CA PRO A 31 25.45 -32.23 12.14
C PRO A 31 24.38 -32.60 13.18
N LEU A 32 23.57 -33.61 12.88
CA LEU A 32 22.73 -34.24 13.89
C LEU A 32 23.68 -34.91 14.90
N GLY A 33 23.85 -34.23 16.04
CA GLY A 33 24.40 -34.82 17.25
C GLY A 33 23.33 -35.66 17.93
N ASP A 34 23.71 -36.89 18.26
CA ASP A 34 22.93 -37.79 19.10
C ASP A 34 22.63 -37.16 20.46
N ALA A 35 21.36 -37.08 20.82
CA ALA A 35 20.93 -36.93 22.20
C ALA A 35 19.54 -37.56 22.38
N THR A 36 19.54 -38.78 22.92
CA THR A 36 18.44 -39.34 23.70
C THR A 36 18.09 -38.36 24.84
N GLY A 37 16.86 -37.85 24.87
CA GLY A 37 16.46 -36.92 25.93
C GLY A 37 14.99 -36.50 25.88
N PHE A 38 14.22 -37.05 26.81
CA PHE A 38 12.87 -36.69 27.21
C PHE A 38 12.51 -35.19 27.12
N GLY A 39 11.32 -34.89 26.60
CA GLY A 39 10.64 -33.62 26.85
C GLY A 39 9.45 -33.38 25.93
N ARG A 40 8.25 -33.76 26.38
CA ARG A 40 6.99 -33.24 25.81
C ARG A 40 7.04 -31.71 25.84
N ALA A 41 7.12 -31.06 24.68
CA ALA A 41 6.80 -29.65 24.58
C ALA A 41 5.28 -29.52 24.77
N ALA A 42 4.90 -29.05 25.95
CA ALA A 42 3.54 -28.78 26.33
C ALA A 42 2.92 -27.74 25.39
N SER A 43 1.71 -28.08 24.95
CA SER A 43 0.61 -27.19 24.56
C SER A 43 0.84 -25.71 24.88
N GLY A 44 1.06 -24.90 23.84
CA GLY A 44 1.15 -23.45 23.93
C GLY A 44 0.00 -22.72 23.22
N TYR A 45 -1.03 -23.44 22.75
CA TYR A 45 -2.25 -22.83 22.24
C TYR A 45 -3.28 -22.90 23.36
N SER A 46 -3.60 -21.76 23.99
CA SER A 46 -4.62 -21.71 25.02
C SER A 46 -5.96 -22.20 24.47
N ASP A 47 -6.53 -23.22 25.09
CA ASP A 47 -7.83 -23.86 24.79
C ASP A 47 -9.06 -22.94 25.04
N SER A 48 -8.90 -21.61 25.02
CA SER A 48 -9.96 -20.67 25.42
C SER A 48 -10.33 -19.61 24.37
N VAL A 49 -9.77 -19.64 23.16
CA VAL A 49 -10.27 -18.79 22.07
C VAL A 49 -11.44 -19.52 21.43
N SER A 50 -12.64 -18.95 21.52
CA SER A 50 -13.81 -19.57 20.90
C SER A 50 -13.69 -19.50 19.37
N ALA A 51 -14.37 -20.41 18.66
CA ALA A 51 -14.41 -20.36 17.20
C ALA A 51 -14.96 -19.01 16.68
N THR A 52 -15.82 -18.35 17.47
CA THR A 52 -16.35 -17.01 17.17
C THR A 52 -15.26 -15.94 17.31
N ASP A 53 -14.45 -15.97 18.35
CA ASP A 53 -13.32 -15.03 18.53
C ASP A 53 -12.30 -15.15 17.39
N GLN A 54 -12.04 -16.37 16.91
CA GLN A 54 -11.17 -16.61 15.75
C GLN A 54 -11.77 -16.03 14.46
N GLN A 55 -13.07 -16.21 14.23
CA GLN A 55 -13.76 -15.65 13.04
C GLN A 55 -13.76 -14.12 13.06
N GLU A 56 -13.97 -13.50 14.21
CA GLU A 56 -13.90 -12.04 14.35
C GLU A 56 -12.50 -11.49 14.09
N LEU A 57 -11.46 -12.17 14.59
CA LEU A 57 -10.08 -11.81 14.33
C LEU A 57 -9.72 -11.94 12.85
N VAL A 58 -10.13 -13.03 12.19
CA VAL A 58 -9.89 -13.23 10.75
C VAL A 58 -10.53 -12.10 9.95
N ARG A 59 -11.81 -11.77 10.22
CA ARG A 59 -12.51 -10.68 9.54
C ARG A 59 -11.79 -9.33 9.75
N PHE A 60 -11.39 -9.04 10.98
CA PHE A 60 -10.62 -7.82 11.28
C PHE A 60 -9.32 -7.74 10.46
N LEU A 61 -8.59 -8.85 10.34
CA LEU A 61 -7.35 -8.90 9.56
C LEU A 61 -7.59 -8.79 8.05
N GLU A 62 -8.65 -9.40 7.54
CA GLU A 62 -9.06 -9.30 6.13
C GLU A 62 -9.43 -7.86 5.77
N ASP A 63 -10.23 -7.19 6.59
CA ASP A 63 -10.64 -5.81 6.37
C ASP A 63 -9.46 -4.83 6.52
N ARG A 64 -8.56 -5.07 7.48
CA ARG A 64 -7.30 -4.32 7.60
C ARG A 64 -6.45 -4.46 6.35
N PHE A 65 -6.31 -5.67 5.83
CA PHE A 65 -5.55 -5.93 4.61
C PHE A 65 -6.20 -5.27 3.38
N ALA A 66 -7.52 -5.35 3.25
CA ALA A 66 -8.27 -4.68 2.19
C ALA A 66 -8.05 -3.16 2.20
N CYS A 67 -8.09 -2.55 3.39
CA CYS A 67 -7.79 -1.12 3.55
C CYS A 67 -6.33 -0.80 3.16
N ALA A 68 -5.35 -1.57 3.63
CA ALA A 68 -3.95 -1.36 3.30
C ALA A 68 -3.67 -1.51 1.78
N GLN A 69 -4.33 -2.46 1.13
CA GLN A 69 -4.23 -2.67 -0.31
C GLN A 69 -4.83 -1.49 -1.08
N ALA A 70 -6.00 -1.02 -0.69
CA ALA A 70 -6.64 0.14 -1.31
C ALA A 70 -5.78 1.41 -1.16
N CYS A 71 -5.20 1.64 0.02
CA CYS A 71 -4.24 2.73 0.24
C CYS A 71 -3.00 2.60 -0.67
N THR A 72 -2.43 1.40 -0.80
CA THR A 72 -1.26 1.16 -1.66
C THR A 72 -1.55 1.52 -3.12
N GLU A 73 -2.70 1.09 -3.63
CA GLU A 73 -3.08 1.37 -5.01
C GLU A 73 -3.42 2.85 -5.21
N CYS A 74 -4.16 3.46 -4.28
CA CYS A 74 -4.46 4.89 -4.33
C CYS A 74 -3.17 5.73 -4.32
N ALA A 75 -2.19 5.38 -3.47
CA ALA A 75 -0.91 6.06 -3.41
C ALA A 75 -0.18 6.00 -4.76
N ARG A 76 -0.13 4.82 -5.38
CA ARG A 76 0.49 4.60 -6.69
C ARG A 76 -0.17 5.44 -7.78
N VAL A 77 -1.50 5.41 -7.88
CA VAL A 77 -2.26 6.14 -8.90
C VAL A 77 -2.10 7.65 -8.72
N CYS A 78 -2.17 8.14 -7.47
CA CYS A 78 -1.99 9.57 -7.18
C CYS A 78 -0.55 10.03 -7.46
N ALA A 79 0.47 9.24 -7.12
CA ALA A 79 1.85 9.55 -7.46
C ALA A 79 2.07 9.64 -8.98
N LEU A 80 1.52 8.69 -9.75
CA LEU A 80 1.54 8.75 -11.20
C LEU A 80 0.84 10.00 -11.72
N ARG A 81 -0.34 10.34 -11.17
CA ARG A 81 -1.10 11.52 -11.55
C ARG A 81 -0.32 12.81 -11.31
N ALA A 82 0.32 12.94 -10.15
CA ALA A 82 1.19 14.06 -9.82
C ALA A 82 2.36 14.21 -10.82
N SER A 83 2.91 13.09 -11.31
CA SER A 83 4.03 13.09 -12.25
C SER A 83 3.65 13.53 -13.67
N LEU A 84 2.37 13.40 -14.03
CA LEU A 84 1.84 13.78 -15.33
C LEU A 84 1.35 15.23 -15.38
N ALA A 85 1.14 15.87 -14.21
CA ALA A 85 0.67 17.23 -14.12
C ALA A 85 1.74 18.24 -14.59
N ASP A 86 1.33 19.25 -15.35
CA ASP A 86 2.21 20.32 -15.83
C ASP A 86 2.65 21.22 -14.66
N LEU A 87 3.97 21.44 -14.54
CA LEU A 87 4.56 22.25 -13.47
C LEU A 87 4.26 23.74 -13.63
N ASP A 88 4.20 24.20 -14.88
CA ASP A 88 3.90 25.60 -15.24
C ASP A 88 2.46 25.75 -15.76
N GLY A 89 1.63 24.73 -15.49
CA GLY A 89 0.24 24.68 -15.93
C GLY A 89 -0.67 25.67 -15.19
N PRO A 90 -1.94 25.78 -15.63
CA PRO A 90 -2.95 26.61 -14.95
C PRO A 90 -3.22 26.14 -13.50
N GLU A 91 -3.87 27.00 -12.71
CA GLU A 91 -4.07 26.79 -11.26
C GLU A 91 -4.75 25.45 -10.91
N ASP A 92 -5.66 24.98 -11.75
CA ASP A 92 -6.34 23.68 -11.62
C ASP A 92 -5.37 22.49 -11.76
N GLN A 93 -4.40 22.57 -12.67
CA GLN A 93 -3.34 21.56 -12.80
C GLN A 93 -2.35 21.60 -11.62
N GLN A 94 -2.04 22.80 -11.12
CA GLN A 94 -1.19 22.96 -9.93
C GLN A 94 -1.91 22.45 -8.66
N GLU A 95 -3.21 22.72 -8.52
CA GLU A 95 -4.06 22.17 -7.46
C GLU A 95 -4.10 20.64 -7.55
N LEU A 96 -4.38 20.09 -8.73
CA LEU A 96 -4.37 18.65 -8.99
C LEU A 96 -3.04 18.03 -8.57
N ARG A 97 -1.91 18.63 -8.93
CA ARG A 97 -0.59 18.13 -8.56
C ARG A 97 -0.37 18.13 -7.05
N ARG A 98 -0.67 19.25 -6.37
CA ARG A 98 -0.50 19.38 -4.91
C ARG A 98 -1.37 18.36 -4.16
N LYS A 99 -2.64 18.21 -4.57
CA LYS A 99 -3.57 17.25 -3.97
C LYS A 99 -3.17 15.81 -4.26
N SER A 100 -2.69 15.51 -5.48
CA SER A 100 -2.17 14.18 -5.82
C SER A 100 -0.98 13.78 -4.97
N ILE A 101 -0.03 14.69 -4.73
CA ILE A 101 1.15 14.43 -3.88
C ILE A 101 0.71 14.16 -2.44
N MET A 102 -0.14 15.04 -1.89
CA MET A 102 -0.65 14.88 -0.53
C MET A 102 -1.41 13.55 -0.35
N CYS A 103 -2.26 13.19 -1.31
CA CYS A 103 -2.98 11.92 -1.28
C CYS A 103 -2.04 10.72 -1.38
N ALA A 104 -1.00 10.81 -2.21
CA ALA A 104 -0.01 9.74 -2.32
C ALA A 104 0.73 9.51 -1.00
N GLU A 105 1.16 10.59 -0.35
CA GLU A 105 1.91 10.53 0.91
C GLU A 105 1.06 10.00 2.06
N VAL A 106 -0.17 10.49 2.23
CA VAL A 106 -1.04 10.02 3.31
C VAL A 106 -1.44 8.55 3.11
N CYS A 107 -1.69 8.12 1.87
CA CYS A 107 -2.02 6.73 1.58
C CYS A 107 -0.82 5.79 1.80
N ASP A 108 0.41 6.19 1.44
CA ASP A 108 1.63 5.41 1.73
C ASP A 108 1.88 5.31 3.24
N ALA A 109 1.73 6.41 3.97
CA ALA A 109 1.86 6.40 5.43
C ALA A 109 0.81 5.48 6.08
N THR A 110 -0.44 5.56 5.62
CA THR A 110 -1.54 4.77 6.15
C THR A 110 -1.36 3.28 5.86
N CYS A 111 -0.93 2.90 4.65
CA CYS A 111 -0.73 1.48 4.34
C CYS A 111 0.37 0.85 5.21
N ARG A 112 1.42 1.60 5.56
CA ARG A 112 2.47 1.15 6.49
C ARG A 112 1.95 0.98 7.90
N VAL A 113 1.18 1.95 8.42
CA VAL A 113 0.53 1.86 9.74
C VAL A 113 -0.35 0.61 9.83
N LEU A 114 -1.13 0.33 8.78
CA LEU A 114 -2.02 -0.84 8.73
C LEU A 114 -1.28 -2.17 8.56
N ALA A 115 -0.10 -2.17 7.93
CA ALA A 115 0.72 -3.36 7.74
C ALA A 115 1.50 -3.76 9.00
N GLU A 116 1.88 -2.79 9.82
CA GLU A 116 2.66 -3.00 11.04
C GLU A 116 1.80 -3.65 12.15
N GLN A 117 2.17 -4.88 12.57
CA GLN A 117 1.37 -5.69 13.49
C GLN A 117 1.60 -5.41 14.98
N THR A 118 2.54 -4.55 15.34
CA THR A 118 3.06 -4.47 16.72
C THR A 118 2.41 -3.32 17.48
N TRP A 119 1.51 -3.64 18.44
CA TRP A 119 0.95 -2.72 19.44
C TRP A 119 0.59 -1.33 18.92
N GLN A 120 -0.31 -1.30 17.93
CA GLN A 120 -0.82 -0.03 17.41
C GLN A 120 -1.68 0.67 18.46
N ASP A 121 -1.38 1.93 18.72
CA ASP A 121 -2.32 2.83 19.36
C ASP A 121 -3.55 2.96 18.44
N GLU A 122 -4.67 2.40 18.88
CA GLU A 122 -5.92 2.40 18.14
C GLU A 122 -6.44 3.83 17.90
N ALA A 123 -6.20 4.76 18.83
CA ALA A 123 -6.56 6.15 18.65
C ALA A 123 -5.70 6.82 17.57
N ALA A 124 -4.39 6.54 17.55
CA ALA A 124 -3.50 7.02 16.50
C ALA A 124 -3.85 6.42 15.12
N THR A 125 -4.16 5.12 15.08
CA THR A 125 -4.61 4.43 13.85
C THR A 125 -5.91 5.03 13.33
N ARG A 126 -6.88 5.24 14.22
CA ARG A 126 -8.15 5.89 13.90
C ARG A 126 -7.92 7.27 13.31
N ALA A 127 -7.13 8.11 13.98
CA ALA A 127 -6.82 9.46 13.50
C ALA A 127 -6.12 9.45 12.12
N GLN A 128 -5.17 8.54 11.90
CA GLN A 128 -4.47 8.39 10.62
C GLN A 128 -5.44 7.98 9.49
N VAL A 129 -6.31 6.99 9.74
CA VAL A 129 -7.24 6.48 8.73
C VAL A 129 -8.37 7.46 8.44
N GLU A 130 -8.86 8.19 9.44
CA GLU A 130 -9.82 9.30 9.26
C GLU A 130 -9.24 10.39 8.36
N TRP A 131 -7.99 10.81 8.64
CA TRP A 131 -7.33 11.80 7.80
C TRP A 131 -7.10 11.29 6.36
N CYS A 132 -6.67 10.02 6.21
CA CYS A 132 -6.51 9.39 4.91
C CYS A 132 -7.81 9.39 4.10
N ARG A 133 -8.94 9.01 4.74
CA ARG A 133 -10.28 9.03 4.12
C ARG A 133 -10.62 10.43 3.61
N ASP A 134 -10.47 11.45 4.44
CA ASP A 134 -10.87 12.81 4.11
C ASP A 134 -10.01 13.38 2.96
N VAL A 135 -8.70 13.16 2.99
CA VAL A 135 -7.80 13.54 1.89
C VAL A 135 -8.14 12.81 0.59
N CYS A 136 -8.49 11.53 0.64
CA CYS A 136 -8.93 10.77 -0.53
C CYS A 136 -10.19 11.38 -1.15
N LEU A 137 -11.20 11.72 -0.34
CA LEU A 137 -12.44 12.32 -0.83
C LEU A 137 -12.19 13.70 -1.44
N GLU A 138 -11.39 14.55 -0.78
CA GLU A 138 -11.00 15.86 -1.34
C GLU A 138 -10.26 15.72 -2.67
N THR A 139 -9.34 14.76 -2.76
CA THR A 139 -8.56 14.53 -3.98
C THR A 139 -9.43 13.99 -5.11
N ALA A 140 -10.39 13.10 -4.81
CA ALA A 140 -11.37 12.64 -5.78
C ALA A 140 -12.17 13.81 -6.38
N HIS A 141 -12.61 14.76 -5.54
CA HIS A 141 -13.31 15.96 -6.02
C HIS A 141 -12.46 16.85 -6.92
N VAL A 142 -11.14 16.89 -6.71
CA VAL A 142 -10.21 17.63 -7.57
C VAL A 142 -10.03 16.91 -8.90
N PHE A 143 -9.91 15.58 -8.88
CA PHE A 143 -9.84 14.76 -10.09
C PHE A 143 -11.11 14.84 -10.94
N ASP A 144 -12.29 14.90 -10.34
CA ASP A 144 -13.56 15.04 -11.08
C ASP A 144 -13.62 16.32 -11.94
N ARG A 145 -12.84 17.35 -11.59
CA ARG A 145 -12.77 18.61 -12.35
C ARG A 145 -11.72 18.60 -13.47
N ASN A 146 -10.90 17.54 -13.55
CA ASN A 146 -9.74 17.47 -14.42
C ASN A 146 -9.87 16.30 -15.40
N PRO A 147 -10.03 16.56 -16.72
CA PRO A 147 -10.13 15.51 -17.72
C PRO A 147 -8.95 14.55 -17.70
N GLY A 148 -9.22 13.24 -17.84
CA GLY A 148 -8.20 12.20 -17.86
C GLY A 148 -7.76 11.72 -16.48
N ALA A 149 -8.31 12.28 -15.39
CA ALA A 149 -8.03 11.89 -14.00
C ALA A 149 -9.08 10.90 -13.41
N GLU A 150 -9.95 10.33 -14.24
CA GLU A 150 -11.09 9.51 -13.80
C GLU A 150 -10.65 8.25 -13.04
N GLU A 151 -9.57 7.60 -13.48
CA GLU A 151 -8.96 6.46 -12.77
C GLU A 151 -8.49 6.86 -11.37
N GLY A 152 -7.87 8.04 -11.24
CA GLY A 152 -7.47 8.58 -9.95
C GLY A 152 -8.66 8.85 -9.04
N ALA A 153 -9.74 9.39 -9.59
CA ALA A 153 -10.95 9.70 -8.83
C ALA A 153 -11.61 8.41 -8.30
N LEU A 154 -11.65 7.36 -9.13
CA LEU A 154 -12.14 6.04 -8.72
C LEU A 154 -11.27 5.44 -7.62
N ALA A 155 -9.93 5.41 -7.79
CA ALA A 155 -9.02 4.86 -6.81
C ALA A 155 -9.09 5.59 -5.46
N CYS A 156 -9.23 6.92 -5.46
CA CYS A 156 -9.45 7.69 -4.24
C CYS A 156 -10.77 7.33 -3.54
N ARG A 157 -11.86 7.17 -4.30
CA ARG A 157 -13.17 6.78 -3.74
C ARG A 157 -13.17 5.37 -3.17
N ASP A 158 -12.53 4.43 -3.86
CA ASP A 158 -12.36 3.06 -3.37
C ASP A 158 -11.52 3.00 -2.09
N CYS A 159 -10.45 3.79 -2.02
CA CYS A 159 -9.63 3.92 -0.81
C CYS A 159 -10.42 4.55 0.35
N ALA A 160 -11.16 5.64 0.11
CA ALA A 160 -11.99 6.27 1.14
C ALA A 160 -13.08 5.31 1.66
N ARG A 161 -13.67 4.50 0.79
CA ARG A 161 -14.62 3.46 1.17
C ARG A 161 -13.97 2.40 2.06
N ALA A 162 -12.83 1.86 1.65
CA ALA A 162 -12.10 0.86 2.45
C ALA A 162 -11.64 1.42 3.81
N CYS A 163 -11.19 2.69 3.87
CA CYS A 163 -10.89 3.38 5.12
C CYS A 163 -12.12 3.47 6.03
N THR A 164 -13.29 3.79 5.47
CA THR A 164 -14.55 3.89 6.21
C THR A 164 -14.98 2.53 6.76
N GLU A 165 -14.87 1.47 5.95
CA GLU A 165 -15.18 0.10 6.34
C GLU A 165 -14.25 -0.35 7.49
N PHE A 166 -12.95 -0.08 7.40
CA PHE A 166 -12.00 -0.42 8.47
C PHE A 166 -12.22 0.39 9.76
N LEU A 167 -12.52 1.69 9.66
CA LEU A 167 -12.81 2.56 10.83
C LEU A 167 -14.00 2.07 11.66
N ALA A 168 -14.96 1.41 11.03
CA ALA A 168 -16.13 0.83 11.70
C ALA A 168 -15.78 -0.41 12.55
N LEU A 169 -14.58 -0.98 12.38
CA LEU A 169 -14.08 -2.14 13.14
C LEU A 169 -13.23 -1.75 14.34
N LEU A 170 -12.69 -0.52 14.33
CA LEU A 170 -11.95 0.02 15.46
C LEU A 170 -12.94 0.34 16.60
N ARG A 171 -12.58 0.00 17.84
CA ARG A 171 -13.31 0.20 19.10
C ARG A 171 -13.04 1.54 19.76
#